data_AF-A0A1D7VV93-F1
#
_entry.id   AF-A0A1D7VV93-F1
#
_cell.length_a   1.000
_cell.length_b   1.000
_cell.length_c   1.000
_cell.angle_alpha   90.00
_cell.angle_beta   90.00
_cell.angle_gamma   90.00
#
_symmetry.space_group_name_H-M   'P 1'
#
loop_
_entity.id
_entity.type
_entity.pdbx_description
1 polymer ?
#
loop_
_entity_poly.entity_id
_entity_poly.type
_entity_poly.pdbx_seq_one_letter_code
_entity_poly.pdbx_strand_id
1 'polypeptide(L)'
;MTYDPDNPQLPGSAMRLLPWSTPAGRPCFLSTDNPGGFLSRKADAMEAEQMRDAAAVLADAEDVLEDPAAGPLTLRVTLKRTTAALGDVLRVADSRGGRLPAPDDPDEGDLP
;
A
#
# COMPACT_ATOMS: atom_id res chain seq x y z
N MET A 1 5.55 11.10 -6.41
CA MET A 1 5.77 9.78 -5.81
C MET A 1 6.07 10.03 -4.34
N THR A 2 5.20 9.56 -3.46
CA THR A 2 5.17 9.93 -2.04
C THR A 2 4.84 8.71 -1.19
N TYR A 3 5.59 7.64 -1.44
CA TYR A 3 5.75 6.55 -0.50
C TYR A 3 7.12 6.79 0.12
N ASP A 4 7.15 6.98 1.44
CA ASP A 4 8.39 7.16 2.19
C ASP A 4 8.70 5.83 2.87
N PRO A 5 9.50 4.96 2.22
CA PRO A 5 9.82 3.64 2.77
C PRO A 5 10.61 3.73 4.09
N ASP A 6 11.21 4.89 4.39
CA ASP A 6 12.01 5.09 5.60
C ASP A 6 11.14 5.35 6.84
N ASN A 7 9.83 5.57 6.66
CA ASN A 7 8.88 5.78 7.75
C ASN A 7 7.61 4.90 7.61
N PRO A 8 7.76 3.56 7.64
CA PRO A 8 6.64 2.64 7.50
C PRO A 8 5.74 2.68 8.73
N GLN A 9 4.49 2.27 8.58
CA GLN A 9 3.62 2.07 9.74
C GLN A 9 4.06 0.82 10.51
N LEU A 10 4.28 0.99 11.82
CA LEU A 10 4.60 -0.12 12.72
C LEU A 10 3.32 -0.80 13.22
N PRO A 11 3.33 -2.11 13.50
CA PRO A 11 2.20 -2.77 14.16
C PRO A 11 1.75 -2.02 15.42
N GLY A 12 0.44 -1.90 15.63
CA GLY A 12 -0.14 -1.11 16.72
C GLY A 12 -0.16 0.40 16.49
N SER A 13 0.04 0.86 15.24
CA SER A 13 -0.01 2.29 14.91
C SER A 13 -1.38 2.89 15.27
N ALA A 14 -1.37 3.98 16.05
CA ALA A 14 -2.58 4.65 16.52
C ALA A 14 -3.41 5.32 15.40
N MET A 15 -2.77 5.61 14.26
CA MET A 15 -3.43 6.17 13.08
C MET A 15 -3.32 5.21 11.91
N ARG A 16 -4.35 5.16 11.07
CA ARG A 16 -4.35 4.39 9.84
C ARG A 16 -3.81 5.24 8.69
N LEU A 17 -2.76 4.78 8.02
CA LEU A 17 -2.37 5.31 6.71
C LEU A 17 -3.45 5.01 5.66
N LEU A 18 -3.91 6.02 4.93
CA LEU A 18 -4.92 5.87 3.89
C LEU A 18 -4.28 5.53 2.53
N PRO A 19 -4.98 4.78 1.66
CA PRO A 19 -4.43 4.32 0.39
C PRO A 19 -4.49 5.39 -0.71
N TRP A 20 -4.85 6.63 -0.36
CA TRP A 20 -4.81 7.80 -1.24
C TRP A 20 -3.99 8.91 -0.61
N SER A 21 -3.42 9.76 -1.45
CA SER A 21 -2.64 10.93 -1.03
C SER A 21 -3.48 12.21 -1.10
N THR A 22 -2.98 13.27 -0.47
CA THR A 22 -3.50 14.63 -0.72
C THR A 22 -3.23 15.04 -2.17
N PRO A 23 -3.90 16.07 -2.71
CA PRO A 23 -3.58 16.61 -4.03
C PRO A 23 -2.11 17.06 -4.18
N ALA A 24 -1.48 17.46 -3.08
CA ALA A 24 -0.05 17.79 -3.01
C ALA A 24 0.87 16.54 -2.93
N GLY A 25 0.29 15.34 -3.05
CA GLY A 25 0.98 14.07 -2.98
C GLY A 25 1.31 13.59 -1.57
N ARG A 26 1.07 14.35 -0.49
CA ARG A 26 1.44 13.93 0.88
C ARG A 26 0.57 12.77 1.40
N PRO A 27 1.11 11.86 2.25
CA PRO A 27 0.34 10.78 2.86
C PRO A 27 -0.80 11.34 3.71
N CYS A 28 -1.89 10.59 3.78
CA CYS A 28 -3.08 10.93 4.56
C CYS A 28 -3.26 9.90 5.68
N PHE A 29 -3.57 10.36 6.88
CA PHE A 29 -3.80 9.50 8.04
C PHE A 29 -5.23 9.68 8.56
N LEU A 30 -5.82 8.58 9.04
CA LEU A 30 -7.11 8.53 9.69
C LEU A 30 -6.91 8.15 11.16
N SER A 31 -7.31 9.03 12.07
CA SER A 31 -7.54 8.70 13.48
C SER A 31 -9.02 8.39 13.65
N THR A 32 -9.34 7.20 14.14
CA THR A 32 -10.73 6.78 14.39
C THR A 32 -10.81 5.81 15.56
N ASP A 33 -11.82 6.00 16.40
CA ASP A 33 -12.26 5.10 17.46
C ASP A 33 -13.07 3.90 16.94
N ASN A 34 -13.54 3.97 15.69
CA ASN A 34 -14.28 2.90 15.03
C ASN A 34 -13.50 2.38 13.79
N PRO A 35 -12.74 1.29 13.93
CA PRO A 35 -11.97 0.71 12.82
C PRO A 35 -12.85 0.25 11.65
N GLY A 36 -14.15 0.06 11.86
CA GLY A 36 -15.13 -0.29 10.82
C GLY A 36 -15.93 0.90 10.25
N GLY A 37 -15.54 2.14 10.53
CA GLY A 37 -16.22 3.36 10.07
C GLY A 37 -16.27 3.52 8.54
N PHE A 38 -17.06 4.48 8.05
CA PHE A 38 -17.24 4.72 6.60
C PHE A 38 -15.91 4.94 5.86
N LEU A 39 -15.02 5.76 6.42
CA LEU A 39 -13.72 6.04 5.81
C LEU A 39 -12.80 4.80 5.80
N SER A 40 -12.83 3.98 6.85
CA SER A 40 -12.10 2.72 6.89
C SER A 40 -12.58 1.76 5.82
N ARG A 41 -13.89 1.57 5.67
CA ARG A 41 -14.43 0.70 4.61
C ARG A 41 -14.13 1.22 3.20
N LYS A 42 -14.15 2.54 3.01
CA LYS A 42 -13.73 3.17 1.74
C LYS A 42 -12.25 2.92 1.47
N ALA A 43 -11.41 3.00 2.50
CA ALA A 43 -10.00 2.65 2.41
C ALA A 43 -9.82 1.17 2.05
N ASP A 44 -10.54 0.25 2.69
CA ASP A 44 -10.46 -1.18 2.37
C ASP A 44 -10.86 -1.47 0.92
N ALA A 45 -11.93 -0.83 0.42
CA ALA A 45 -12.37 -0.97 -0.96
C ALA A 45 -11.31 -0.46 -1.96
N MET A 46 -10.72 0.70 -1.68
CA MET A 46 -9.67 1.29 -2.53
C MET A 46 -8.36 0.49 -2.47
N GLU A 47 -7.98 -0.07 -1.31
CA GLU A 47 -6.85 -1.00 -1.19
C GLU A 47 -7.10 -2.24 -2.05
N ALA A 48 -8.31 -2.80 -2.02
CA ALA A 48 -8.67 -3.97 -2.82
C ALA A 48 -8.67 -3.68 -4.33
N GLU A 49 -9.12 -2.50 -4.75
CA GLU A 49 -9.05 -2.04 -6.14
C GLU A 49 -7.61 -1.90 -6.63
N GLN A 50 -6.76 -1.19 -5.88
CA GLN A 50 -5.33 -1.05 -6.21
C GLN A 50 -4.60 -2.40 -6.31
N MET A 51 -4.93 -3.37 -5.45
CA MET A 51 -4.34 -4.71 -5.54
C MET A 51 -4.78 -5.45 -6.81
N ARG A 52 -6.02 -5.26 -7.29
CA ARG A 52 -6.48 -5.84 -8.57
C ARG A 52 -5.83 -5.15 -9.76
N ASP A 53 -5.73 -3.83 -9.72
CA ASP A 53 -5.08 -3.04 -10.78
C ASP A 53 -3.59 -3.43 -10.89
N ALA A 54 -2.91 -3.60 -9.76
CA ALA A 54 -1.52 -4.07 -9.75
C ALA A 54 -1.37 -5.48 -10.34
N ALA A 55 -2.30 -6.39 -10.08
CA ALA A 55 -2.29 -7.72 -10.69
C ALA A 55 -2.50 -7.67 -12.21
N ALA A 56 -3.38 -6.79 -12.69
CA ALA A 56 -3.58 -6.59 -14.13
C ALA A 56 -2.34 -5.98 -14.80
N VAL A 57 -1.72 -4.97 -14.16
CA VAL A 57 -0.47 -4.36 -14.66
C VAL A 57 0.69 -5.35 -14.66
N LEU A 58 0.73 -6.28 -13.70
CA LEU A 58 1.73 -7.35 -13.68
C LEU A 58 1.55 -8.29 -14.87
N ALA A 59 0.33 -8.75 -15.15
CA ALA A 59 0.05 -9.59 -16.31
C ALA A 59 0.40 -8.89 -17.64
N ASP A 60 -0.01 -7.62 -17.80
CA ASP A 60 0.38 -6.81 -18.97
C ASP A 60 1.91 -6.70 -19.12
N ALA A 61 2.64 -6.64 -18.00
CA ALA A 61 4.09 -6.55 -18.02
C ALA A 61 4.75 -7.87 -18.41
N GLU A 62 4.23 -9.00 -17.92
CA GLU A 62 4.66 -10.33 -18.32
C GLU A 62 4.44 -10.54 -19.82
N ASP A 63 3.26 -10.21 -20.36
CA ASP A 63 2.96 -10.29 -21.79
C ASP A 63 3.94 -9.47 -22.65
N VAL A 64 4.26 -8.24 -22.23
CA VAL A 64 5.22 -7.37 -22.93
C VAL A 64 6.65 -7.91 -22.87
N LEU A 65 7.04 -8.58 -21.78
CA LEU A 65 8.36 -9.19 -21.65
C LEU A 65 8.50 -10.47 -22.46
N GLU A 66 7.40 -11.19 -22.69
CA GLU A 66 7.36 -12.38 -23.53
C GLU A 66 7.39 -12.08 -25.04
N ASP A 67 6.94 -10.90 -25.47
CA ASP A 67 6.96 -10.47 -26.87
C ASP A 67 8.35 -10.00 -27.34
N PRO A 68 9.08 -10.78 -28.18
CA PRO A 68 10.39 -10.38 -28.68
C PRO A 68 10.34 -9.18 -29.65
N ALA A 69 9.17 -8.84 -30.17
CA ALA A 69 8.95 -7.66 -31.01
C ALA A 69 8.65 -6.40 -30.19
N ALA A 70 8.54 -6.49 -28.86
CA ALA A 70 8.28 -5.35 -28.00
C ALA A 70 9.38 -4.29 -28.12
N GLY A 71 9.02 -3.14 -28.68
CA GLY A 71 9.95 -2.03 -28.87
C GLY A 71 10.30 -1.30 -27.56
N PRO A 72 11.37 -0.49 -27.55
CA PRO A 72 11.80 0.27 -26.36
C PRO A 72 10.73 1.19 -25.77
N LEU A 73 9.83 1.72 -26.60
CA LEU A 73 8.72 2.57 -26.14
C LEU A 73 7.72 1.76 -25.30
N THR A 74 7.29 0.59 -25.78
CA THR A 74 6.36 -0.30 -25.07
C THR A 74 6.95 -0.70 -23.72
N LEU A 75 8.20 -1.16 -23.71
CA LEU A 75 8.93 -1.52 -22.48
C LEU A 75 8.95 -0.36 -21.47
N ARG A 76 9.25 0.87 -21.93
CA ARG A 76 9.31 2.04 -21.04
C ARG A 76 7.94 2.45 -20.49
N VAL A 77 6.88 2.35 -21.29
CA VAL A 77 5.52 2.64 -20.84
C VAL A 77 5.05 1.60 -19.83
N THR A 78 5.26 0.32 -20.13
CA THR A 78 4.93 -0.79 -19.23
C THR A 78 5.68 -0.66 -17.91
N LEU A 79 7.00 -0.46 -17.93
CA LEU A 79 7.79 -0.27 -16.72
C LEU A 79 7.32 0.94 -15.89
N LYS A 80 6.91 2.04 -16.53
CA LYS A 80 6.33 3.20 -15.83
C LYS A 80 5.01 2.86 -15.13
N ARG A 81 4.16 2.03 -15.74
CA ARG A 81 2.92 1.54 -15.12
C ARG A 81 3.22 0.58 -13.97
N THR A 82 4.13 -0.38 -14.17
CA THR A 82 4.55 -1.34 -13.15
C THR A 82 5.12 -0.64 -11.92
N THR A 83 6.00 0.36 -12.11
CA THR A 83 6.57 1.14 -10.99
C THR A 83 5.53 1.97 -10.24
N ALA A 84 4.50 2.48 -10.94
CA ALA A 84 3.40 3.17 -10.28
C ALA A 84 2.57 2.19 -9.42
N ALA A 85 2.14 1.06 -10.01
CA ALA A 85 1.39 0.02 -9.33
C ALA A 85 2.14 -0.56 -8.12
N LEU A 86 3.46 -0.76 -8.24
CA LEU A 86 4.30 -1.21 -7.13
C LEU A 86 4.31 -0.20 -5.97
N GLY A 87 4.37 1.11 -6.28
CA GLY A 87 4.27 2.15 -5.26
C GLY A 87 2.93 2.15 -4.51
N ASP A 88 1.85 1.78 -5.19
CA ASP A 88 0.53 1.64 -4.57
C ASP A 88 0.47 0.39 -3.69
N VAL A 89 0.99 -0.75 -4.16
CA VAL A 89 1.09 -2.00 -3.38
C VAL A 89 1.90 -1.81 -2.11
N LEU A 90 3.05 -1.13 -2.18
CA LEU A 90 3.89 -0.86 -1.00
C LEU A 90 3.13 -0.01 0.04
N ARG A 91 2.37 1.00 -0.40
CA ARG A 91 1.52 1.78 0.51
C ARG A 91 0.42 0.95 1.16
N VAL A 92 -0.23 0.07 0.38
CA VAL A 92 -1.25 -0.85 0.91
C VAL A 92 -0.63 -1.81 1.93
N ALA A 93 0.56 -2.34 1.65
CA ALA A 93 1.29 -3.23 2.56
C ALA A 93 1.60 -2.53 3.90
N ASP A 94 2.16 -1.32 3.86
CA ASP A 94 2.42 -0.54 5.09
C ASP A 94 1.14 -0.22 5.85
N SER A 95 0.11 0.23 5.14
CA SER A 95 -1.19 0.54 5.74
C SER A 95 -1.77 -0.67 6.47
N ARG A 96 -1.63 -1.88 5.92
CA ARG A 96 -2.08 -3.12 6.54
C ARG A 96 -1.16 -3.54 7.69
N GLY A 97 0.15 -3.42 7.52
CA GLY A 97 1.15 -3.71 8.55
C GLY A 97 0.94 -2.89 9.82
N GLY A 98 0.64 -1.59 9.66
CA GLY A 98 0.32 -0.70 10.78
C GLY A 98 -0.90 -1.12 11.61
N ARG A 99 -1.85 -1.82 10.98
CA ARG A 99 -3.09 -2.29 11.62
C ARG A 99 -2.96 -3.66 12.27
N LEU A 100 -1.80 -4.32 12.14
CA LEU A 100 -1.52 -5.54 12.89
C LEU A 100 -1.42 -5.19 14.39
N PRO A 101 -1.78 -6.11 15.30
CA PRO A 101 -1.55 -5.90 16.73
C PRO A 101 -0.05 -5.69 16.98
N ALA A 102 0.27 -4.83 17.96
CA ALA A 102 1.64 -4.75 18.46
C ALA A 102 2.07 -6.14 18.96
N PRO A 103 3.34 -6.54 18.75
CA PRO A 103 3.85 -7.76 19.39
C PRO A 103 3.64 -7.65 20.90
N ASP A 104 3.22 -8.75 21.54
CA ASP A 104 3.09 -8.80 23.00
C ASP A 104 4.45 -8.45 23.63
N ASP A 105 4.49 -7.42 24.47
CA ASP A 105 5.64 -7.16 25.33
C ASP A 105 5.70 -8.32 26.35
N PRO A 106 6.76 -9.15 26.38
CA PRO A 106 6.81 -10.29 27.29
C PRO A 106 7.00 -9.92 28.77
N ASP A 107 7.00 -8.63 29.15
CA ASP A 107 7.32 -8.17 30.51
C ASP A 107 6.23 -7.25 31.11
N GLU A 108 5.01 -7.78 31.29
CA GLU A 108 4.06 -7.25 32.27
C GLU A 108 3.41 -8.40 33.06
N GLY A 109 4.24 -9.38 33.43
CA GLY A 109 3.83 -10.62 34.06
C GLY A 109 4.76 -11.07 35.19
N ASP A 110 5.32 -10.16 35.98
CA ASP A 110 5.69 -10.43 37.39
C ASP A 110 6.23 -9.14 38.04
N LEU A 111 5.38 -8.45 38.78
CA LEU A 111 5.84 -7.60 39.88
C LEU A 111 5.02 -8.02 41.12
N PRO A 112 5.67 -8.58 42.17
CA PRO A 112 5.01 -9.10 43.37
C PRO A 112 4.39 -8.03 44.26
#